data_AF-A0A8S0RBU2-F1
#
_entry.id   AF-A0A8S0RBU2-F1
#
_cell.length_a   1.000
_cell.length_b   1.000
_cell.length_c   1.000
_cell.angle_alpha   90.00
_cell.angle_beta   90.00
_cell.angle_gamma   90.00
#
_symmetry.space_group_name_H-M   'P 1'
#
loop_
_entity.id
_entity.type
_entity.pdbx_description
1 polymer ?
#
loop_
_entity_poly.entity_id
_entity_poly.type
_entity_poly.pdbx_seq_one_letter_code
_entity_poly.pdbx_strand_id
1 'polypeptide(L)' 'MLCATEGPAVDFKHPVNPIDADDSHIKTNGPLKFYNSEIHSAAFCLPSFARK' A
#
# COMPACT_ATOMS: atom_id res chain seq x y z
N MET A 1 -8.55 8.53 -3.43
CA MET A 1 -9.60 7.48 -3.40
C MET A 1 -9.07 6.28 -4.14
N LEU A 2 -9.20 5.09 -3.57
CA LEU A 2 -8.87 3.83 -4.24
C LEU A 2 -10.18 3.07 -4.46
N CYS A 3 -10.44 2.69 -5.70
CA CYS A 3 -11.66 2.02 -6.14
C CYS A 3 -11.27 0.88 -7.08
N ALA A 4 -12.00 -0.24 -7.04
CA ALA A 4 -11.85 -1.34 -7.97
C ALA A 4 -13.10 -1.45 -8.86
N THR A 5 -12.92 -1.91 -10.09
CA THR A 5 -14.03 -2.26 -10.99
C THR A 5 -14.63 -3.61 -10.60
N GLU A 6 -15.79 -3.94 -11.17
CA GLU A 6 -16.38 -5.27 -11.02
C GLU A 6 -15.41 -6.36 -11.53
N GLY A 7 -15.31 -7.46 -10.78
CA GLY A 7 -14.36 -8.55 -11.08
C GLY A 7 -13.77 -9.18 -9.81
N PRO A 8 -12.53 -9.70 -9.86
CA PRO A 8 -11.83 -10.24 -8.71
C PRO A 8 -11.74 -9.22 -7.57
N ALA A 9 -11.92 -9.69 -6.33
CA ALA A 9 -11.85 -8.82 -5.16
C ALA A 9 -10.45 -8.23 -4.99
N VAL A 10 -10.37 -6.92 -4.72
CA VAL A 10 -9.12 -6.21 -4.45
C VAL A 10 -9.12 -5.76 -2.99
N ASP A 11 -8.15 -6.24 -2.23
CA ASP A 11 -7.88 -5.75 -0.88
C ASP A 11 -6.85 -4.61 -0.93
N PHE A 12 -7.33 -3.38 -0.91
CA PHE A 12 -6.43 -2.21 -0.90
C PHE A 12 -5.65 -2.05 0.41
N LYS A 13 -6.10 -2.65 1.52
CA LYS A 13 -5.45 -2.48 2.83
C LYS A 13 -4.21 -3.35 2.97
N HIS A 14 -4.19 -4.52 2.35
CA HIS A 14 -3.09 -5.48 2.44
C HIS A 14 -2.44 -5.68 1.07
N PRO A 15 -1.24 -5.11 0.81
CA PRO A 15 -0.62 -5.18 -0.50
C PRO A 15 -0.18 -6.63 -0.80
N VAL A 16 -0.67 -7.19 -1.92
CA VAL A 16 -0.33 -8.56 -2.36
C VAL A 16 1.14 -8.66 -2.80
N ASN A 17 1.68 -7.59 -3.38
CA ASN A 17 3.07 -7.52 -3.84
C ASN A 17 3.69 -6.16 -3.46
N PRO A 18 4.12 -5.98 -2.20
CA PRO A 18 4.72 -4.73 -1.75
C PRO A 18 6.12 -4.55 -2.36
N ILE A 19 6.49 -3.31 -2.69
CA ILE A 19 7.76 -2.99 -3.38
C ILE A 19 8.99 -3.26 -2.49
N ASP A 20 8.81 -3.18 -1.18
CA ASP A 20 9.81 -3.48 -0.14
C ASP A 20 9.86 -4.97 0.24
N ALA A 21 9.18 -5.85 -0.49
CA ALA A 21 9.27 -7.30 -0.26
C ALA A 21 10.69 -7.84 -0.48
N ASP A 22 11.47 -7.20 -1.34
CA ASP A 22 12.87 -7.50 -1.60
C ASP A 22 13.67 -6.24 -2.01
N ASP A 23 14.99 -6.39 -2.14
CA ASP A 23 15.90 -5.30 -2.53
C ASP A 23 15.98 -5.10 -4.05
N SER A 24 15.12 -5.72 -4.86
CA SER A 24 15.18 -5.60 -6.33
C SER A 24 15.01 -4.15 -6.78
N HIS A 25 14.11 -3.41 -6.13
CA HIS A 25 13.88 -2.00 -6.40
C HIS A 25 15.12 -1.14 -6.12
N ILE A 26 15.90 -1.48 -5.08
CA ILE A 26 17.12 -0.73 -4.74
C ILE A 26 18.12 -0.80 -5.89
N LYS A 27 18.23 -1.96 -6.54
CA LYS A 27 19.20 -2.20 -7.62
C LYS A 27 18.83 -1.50 -8.92
N THR A 28 17.54 -1.30 -9.19
CA THR A 28 17.07 -0.70 -10.45
C THR A 28 16.73 0.79 -10.34
N ASN A 29 16.11 1.20 -9.22
CA ASN A 29 15.47 2.50 -9.06
C ASN A 29 15.91 3.25 -7.79
N GLY A 30 16.81 2.68 -6.98
CA GLY A 30 17.27 3.24 -5.72
C GLY A 30 16.34 2.96 -4.53
N PRO A 31 16.70 3.39 -3.31
CA PRO A 31 15.91 3.12 -2.12
C PRO A 31 14.58 3.88 -2.12
N LEU A 32 13.54 3.27 -1.56
CA LEU A 32 12.26 3.92 -1.30
C LEU A 32 12.45 5.07 -0.32
N LYS A 33 11.87 6.22 -0.61
CA LYS A 33 12.02 7.43 0.22
C LYS A 33 10.97 7.54 1.34
N PHE A 34 9.85 6.84 1.20
CA PHE A 34 8.69 7.00 2.10
C PHE A 34 7.81 5.75 2.18
N TYR A 35 7.54 5.10 1.05
CA TYR A 35 6.70 3.91 1.01
C TYR A 35 7.37 2.70 1.68
N ASN A 36 6.56 1.91 2.38
CA ASN A 36 6.78 0.52 2.77
C ASN A 36 5.42 -0.17 2.99
N SER A 37 5.43 -1.48 3.19
CA SER A 37 4.23 -2.29 3.42
C SER A 37 3.44 -1.88 4.68
N GLU A 38 4.12 -1.38 5.71
CA GLU A 38 3.50 -0.92 6.95
C GLU A 38 2.71 0.39 6.75
N ILE A 39 3.33 1.40 6.13
CA ILE A 39 2.69 2.69 5.88
C ILE A 39 1.56 2.57 4.87
N HIS A 40 1.65 1.63 3.93
CA HIS A 40 0.55 1.28 3.03
C HIS A 40 -0.70 0.89 3.81
N SER A 41 -0.55 -0.03 4.76
CA SER A 41 -1.67 -0.51 5.59
C SER A 41 -2.17 0.59 6.53
N ALA A 42 -1.24 1.30 7.17
CA ALA A 42 -1.55 2.38 8.12
C ALA A 42 -2.23 3.59 7.46
N ALA A 43 -2.04 3.83 6.16
CA ALA A 43 -2.70 4.91 5.43
C ALA A 43 -4.24 4.82 5.43
N PHE A 44 -4.79 3.62 5.67
CA PHE A 44 -6.23 3.41 5.79
C PHE A 44 -6.77 3.56 7.23
N CYS A 45 -5.91 3.79 8.22
CA CYS A 45 -6.29 4.05 9.60
C CYS A 45 -6.77 5.50 9.77
N LEU A 46 -8.03 5.75 9.40
CA LEU A 46 -8.63 7.07 9.52
C LEU A 46 -8.91 7.44 11.00
N PRO A 47 -8.73 8.72 11.38
CA PRO A 47 -9.11 9.20 12.69
C PRO A 47 -10.63 9.07 12.90
N SER A 48 -11.04 8.97 14.17
CA SER A 48 -12.43 8.64 14.53
C SER A 48 -13.49 9.59 13.94
N PHE A 49 -13.14 10.86 13.73
CA PHE A 49 -14.07 11.84 13.14
C PHE A 49 -14.28 11.67 11.63
N ALA A 50 -13.36 11.01 10.92
CA ALA A 50 -13.41 10.79 9.47
C ALA A 50 -13.86 9.37 9.08
N ARG A 51 -13.96 8.47 10.06
CA ARG A 51 -14.38 7.08 9.86
C ARG A 51 -15.90 6.89 9.89
N LYS A 52 -16.64 7.86 10.45
CA LYS A 52 -18.09 7.81 10.65
C LYS A 52 -18.82 8.71 9.67
#